data_AF-A0A2S0KFI1-F1
#
_entry.id   AF-A0A2S0KFI1-F1
#
_cell.length_a   1.000
_cell.length_b   1.000
_cell.length_c   1.000
_cell.angle_alpha   90.00
_cell.angle_beta   90.00
_cell.angle_gamma   90.00
#
_symmetry.space_group_name_H-M   'P 1'
#
loop_
_entity.id
_entity.type
_entity.pdbx_description
1 polymer ?
#
loop_
_entity_poly.entity_id
_entity_poly.type
_entity_poly.pdbx_seq_one_letter_code
_entity_poly.pdbx_strand_id
1 'polypeptide(L)'
;MSDPHRIEAVVFDVGETLIDESRIWLRWADRLGVTPLTFLGAIGACAATDREVSAAFELVRPGFDVEVADAAWAVEDPDGLRSGFDDDDLYPDVRPALAALSGRGLRLVIAGNQPPRALAALHAMDLPVDEIANSAELGVEKPSPAFFAAVTGLAGVPAEAIAYVGDRTDNDVLPAADAGMRPILIRRGPWGHLHATRPEAARATIVDSLLELPGIL
;
A
#
# COMPACT_ATOMS: atom_id res chain seq x y z
N MET A 1 21.32 27.35 -2.25
CA MET A 1 20.25 27.01 -3.20
C MET A 1 20.13 25.50 -3.15
N SER A 2 19.03 24.98 -2.60
CA SER A 2 18.77 23.54 -2.59
C SER A 2 18.71 23.04 -4.02
N ASP A 3 19.28 21.86 -4.26
CA ASP A 3 19.14 21.16 -5.53
C ASP A 3 17.64 20.88 -5.75
N PRO A 4 17.00 21.43 -6.80
CA PRO A 4 15.58 21.23 -7.07
C PRO A 4 15.22 19.78 -7.43
N HIS A 5 16.18 18.84 -7.35
CA HIS A 5 15.97 17.40 -7.54
C HIS A 5 16.18 16.56 -6.28
N ARG A 6 16.44 17.21 -5.14
CA ARG A 6 16.64 16.54 -3.86
C ARG A 6 15.30 16.16 -3.24
N ILE A 7 15.17 14.88 -2.89
CA ILE A 7 14.03 14.38 -2.13
C ILE A 7 14.14 14.85 -0.68
N GLU A 8 13.05 15.35 -0.13
CA GLU A 8 12.95 15.84 1.25
C GLU A 8 11.91 15.04 2.07
N ALA A 9 10.96 14.38 1.38
CA ALA A 9 10.00 13.49 2.01
C ALA A 9 9.80 12.18 1.24
N VAL A 10 9.49 11.11 1.96
CA VAL A 10 9.10 9.81 1.41
C VAL A 10 7.71 9.46 1.92
N VAL A 11 6.81 9.15 1.00
CA VAL A 11 5.44 8.76 1.28
C VAL A 11 5.27 7.28 0.91
N PHE A 12 4.74 6.48 1.82
CA PHE A 12 4.54 5.05 1.63
C PHE A 12 3.05 4.72 1.55
N ASP A 13 2.68 3.92 0.55
CA ASP A 13 1.45 3.14 0.62
C ASP A 13 1.51 2.07 1.73
N VAL A 14 0.40 1.39 1.99
CA VAL A 14 0.25 0.43 3.10
C VAL A 14 0.28 -1.02 2.63
N GLY A 15 -0.75 -1.45 1.89
CA GLY A 15 -0.91 -2.84 1.46
C GLY A 15 0.16 -3.22 0.44
N GLU A 16 0.82 -4.35 0.64
CA GLU A 16 1.94 -4.82 -0.18
C GLU A 16 3.09 -3.80 -0.34
N THR A 17 3.14 -2.74 0.49
CA THR A 17 4.21 -1.75 0.55
C THR A 17 4.86 -1.71 1.92
N LEU A 18 4.08 -1.73 2.99
CA LEU A 18 4.55 -1.91 4.36
C LEU A 18 4.05 -3.23 4.95
N ILE A 19 2.81 -3.61 4.60
CA ILE A 19 2.10 -4.77 5.14
C ILE A 19 2.09 -5.90 4.11
N ASP A 20 2.54 -7.08 4.51
CA ASP A 20 2.30 -8.35 3.82
C ASP A 20 0.86 -8.78 4.09
N GLU A 21 0.00 -8.69 3.08
CA GLU A 21 -1.42 -8.98 3.23
C GLU A 21 -1.71 -10.49 3.18
N SER A 22 -0.69 -11.35 3.11
CA SER A 22 -0.83 -12.81 3.06
C SER A 22 -1.77 -13.33 4.15
N ARG A 23 -1.61 -12.90 5.40
CA ARG A 23 -2.47 -13.35 6.50
C ARG A 23 -3.93 -12.91 6.32
N ILE A 24 -4.20 -11.75 5.70
CA ILE A 24 -5.55 -11.30 5.36
C ILE A 24 -6.18 -12.27 4.36
N TRP A 25 -5.48 -12.54 3.26
CA TRP A 25 -6.00 -13.37 2.18
C TRP A 25 -6.13 -14.84 2.58
N LEU A 26 -5.24 -15.35 3.44
CA LEU A 26 -5.33 -16.70 4.01
C LEU A 26 -6.55 -16.87 4.92
N ARG A 27 -6.86 -15.86 5.75
CA ARG A 27 -8.07 -15.87 6.59
C ARG A 27 -9.34 -15.83 5.73
N TRP A 28 -9.35 -15.08 4.64
CA TRP A 28 -10.46 -15.11 3.68
C TRP A 28 -10.62 -16.45 2.97
N ALA A 29 -9.52 -17.09 2.56
CA ALA A 29 -9.56 -18.43 1.97
C ALA A 29 -10.22 -19.45 2.92
N ASP A 30 -9.83 -19.42 4.20
CA ASP A 30 -10.43 -20.25 5.25
C ASP A 30 -11.93 -19.94 5.43
N ARG A 31 -12.30 -18.65 5.54
CA ARG A 31 -13.70 -18.21 5.68
C ARG A 31 -14.59 -18.62 4.50
N LEU A 32 -14.02 -18.70 3.30
CA LEU A 32 -14.68 -19.14 2.07
C LEU A 32 -14.73 -20.67 1.95
N GLY A 33 -13.96 -21.42 2.75
CA GLY A 33 -13.86 -22.87 2.68
C GLY A 33 -13.10 -23.37 1.44
N VAL A 34 -12.17 -22.57 0.93
CA VAL A 34 -11.33 -22.92 -0.23
C VAL A 34 -9.86 -22.98 0.16
N THR A 35 -9.04 -23.67 -0.64
CA THR A 35 -7.60 -23.72 -0.35
C THR A 35 -6.93 -22.37 -0.58
N PRO A 36 -5.86 -22.04 0.16
CA PRO A 36 -5.02 -20.88 -0.14
C PRO A 36 -4.58 -20.80 -1.59
N LEU A 37 -4.15 -21.92 -2.18
CA LEU A 37 -3.74 -21.99 -3.59
C LEU A 37 -4.84 -21.48 -4.52
N THR A 38 -6.09 -21.89 -4.29
CA THR A 38 -7.24 -21.50 -5.12
C THR A 38 -7.52 -20.01 -5.01
N PHE A 39 -7.59 -19.48 -3.78
CA PHE A 39 -8.00 -18.09 -3.58
C PHE A 39 -6.89 -17.10 -3.97
N LEU A 40 -5.64 -17.38 -3.59
CA LEU A 40 -4.50 -16.56 -4.01
C LEU A 40 -4.29 -16.60 -5.53
N GLY A 41 -4.54 -17.75 -6.17
CA GLY A 41 -4.55 -17.85 -7.63
C GLY A 41 -5.63 -16.99 -8.29
N ALA A 42 -6.83 -16.91 -7.68
CA ALA A 42 -7.91 -16.03 -8.15
C ALA A 42 -7.55 -14.54 -7.99
N ILE A 43 -6.92 -14.15 -6.87
CA ILE A 43 -6.40 -12.79 -6.65
C ILE A 43 -5.34 -12.44 -7.69
N GLY A 44 -4.37 -13.34 -7.93
CA GLY A 44 -3.37 -13.17 -8.98
C GLY A 44 -3.98 -13.02 -10.37
N ALA A 45 -5.06 -13.75 -10.67
CA ALA A 45 -5.80 -13.59 -11.92
C ALA A 45 -6.49 -12.22 -12.01
N CYS A 46 -7.04 -11.69 -10.91
CA CYS A 46 -7.55 -10.32 -10.88
C CYS A 46 -6.45 -9.29 -11.18
N ALA A 47 -5.31 -9.39 -10.50
CA ALA A 47 -4.16 -8.52 -10.73
C ALA A 47 -3.65 -8.60 -12.18
N ALA A 48 -3.61 -9.79 -12.78
CA ALA A 48 -3.16 -9.99 -14.16
C ALA A 48 -4.15 -9.48 -15.22
N THR A 49 -5.42 -9.26 -14.85
CA THR A 49 -6.50 -8.87 -15.77
C THR A 49 -7.11 -7.51 -15.44
N ASP A 50 -6.44 -6.72 -14.59
CA ASP A 50 -6.88 -5.39 -14.15
C ASP A 50 -8.33 -5.40 -13.62
N ARG A 51 -8.69 -6.47 -12.90
CA ARG A 51 -9.97 -6.59 -12.22
C ARG A 51 -9.81 -6.30 -10.74
N GLU A 52 -10.85 -5.74 -10.15
CA GLU A 52 -10.96 -5.58 -8.70
C GLU A 52 -10.80 -6.92 -7.97
N VAL A 53 -10.19 -6.88 -6.79
CA VAL A 53 -9.96 -8.08 -5.97
C VAL A 53 -11.28 -8.76 -5.56
N SER A 54 -12.38 -8.01 -5.48
CA SER A 54 -13.73 -8.53 -5.24
C SER A 54 -14.15 -9.57 -6.28
N ALA A 55 -13.65 -9.48 -7.52
CA ALA A 55 -13.93 -10.49 -8.55
C ALA A 55 -13.31 -11.87 -8.24
N ALA A 56 -12.29 -11.94 -7.38
CA ALA A 56 -11.75 -13.21 -6.91
C ALA A 56 -12.76 -13.94 -6.01
N PHE A 57 -13.51 -13.20 -5.18
CA PHE A 57 -14.58 -13.76 -4.34
C PHE A 57 -15.72 -14.31 -5.19
N GLU A 58 -16.20 -13.53 -6.16
CA GLU A 58 -17.25 -13.96 -7.09
C GLU A 58 -16.82 -15.21 -7.89
N LEU A 59 -15.54 -15.28 -8.29
CA LEU A 59 -15.00 -16.42 -9.03
C LEU A 59 -15.03 -17.71 -8.19
N VAL A 60 -14.62 -17.65 -6.93
CA VAL A 60 -14.57 -18.85 -6.07
C VAL A 60 -15.91 -19.18 -5.45
N ARG A 61 -16.78 -18.18 -5.27
CA ARG A 61 -18.12 -18.32 -4.70
C ARG A 61 -19.07 -17.29 -5.34
N PRO A 62 -19.81 -17.67 -6.39
CA PRO A 62 -20.74 -16.77 -7.06
C PRO A 62 -21.84 -16.23 -6.14
N GLY A 63 -22.15 -14.94 -6.26
CA GLY A 63 -23.08 -14.21 -5.41
C GLY A 63 -22.55 -13.93 -4.00
N PHE A 64 -21.23 -14.02 -3.77
CA PHE A 64 -20.64 -13.71 -2.48
C PHE A 64 -20.55 -12.19 -2.26
N ASP A 65 -21.26 -11.71 -1.26
CA ASP A 65 -21.19 -10.32 -0.83
C ASP A 65 -20.11 -10.16 0.25
N VAL A 66 -18.97 -9.59 -0.16
CA VAL A 66 -17.79 -9.41 0.71
C VAL A 66 -18.08 -8.44 1.85
N GLU A 67 -18.83 -7.37 1.60
CA GLU A 67 -19.13 -6.35 2.60
C GLU A 67 -20.05 -6.91 3.68
N VAL A 68 -21.11 -7.63 3.28
CA VAL A 68 -22.00 -8.31 4.22
C VAL A 68 -21.25 -9.39 5.00
N ALA A 69 -20.36 -10.14 4.35
CA ALA A 69 -19.56 -11.16 5.02
C ALA A 69 -18.55 -10.56 6.02
N ASP A 70 -17.85 -9.48 5.67
CA ASP A 70 -16.91 -8.79 6.57
C ASP A 70 -17.65 -8.17 7.76
N ALA A 71 -18.83 -7.59 7.53
CA ALA A 71 -19.68 -7.04 8.60
C ALA A 71 -20.20 -8.13 9.55
N ALA A 72 -20.66 -9.27 9.02
CA ALA A 72 -21.10 -10.40 9.85
C ALA A 72 -19.93 -10.99 10.65
N TRP A 73 -18.77 -11.18 10.00
CA TRP A 73 -17.55 -11.62 10.67
C TRP A 73 -17.13 -10.62 11.75
N ALA A 74 -17.38 -9.33 11.53
CA ALA A 74 -17.04 -8.32 12.51
C ALA A 74 -17.83 -8.45 13.82
N VAL A 75 -19.07 -8.96 13.75
CA VAL A 75 -19.90 -9.26 14.92
C VAL A 75 -19.46 -10.58 15.59
N GLU A 76 -19.09 -11.58 14.80
CA GLU A 76 -18.65 -12.90 15.28
C GLU A 76 -17.31 -12.83 16.03
N ASP A 77 -16.39 -12.01 15.53
CA ASP A 77 -15.02 -11.89 16.02
C ASP A 77 -14.63 -10.41 16.13
N PRO A 78 -15.12 -9.68 17.15
CA PRO A 78 -14.96 -8.23 17.26
C PRO A 78 -13.49 -7.78 17.39
N ASP A 79 -12.70 -8.58 18.10
CA ASP A 79 -11.29 -8.29 18.43
C ASP A 79 -10.30 -8.96 17.46
N GLY A 80 -10.78 -9.82 16.57
CA GLY A 80 -9.94 -10.47 15.58
C GLY A 80 -9.53 -9.56 14.43
N LEU A 81 -8.40 -9.94 13.82
CA LEU A 81 -7.85 -9.21 12.69
C LEU A 81 -8.79 -9.23 11.49
N ARG A 82 -9.42 -10.37 11.15
CA ARG A 82 -10.33 -10.51 9.99
C ARG A 82 -9.66 -9.99 8.72
N SER A 83 -10.11 -8.84 8.22
CA SER A 83 -9.57 -8.09 7.08
C SER A 83 -8.58 -6.96 7.46
N GLY A 84 -8.13 -6.92 8.72
CA GLY A 84 -7.10 -6.02 9.25
C GLY A 84 -5.77 -6.74 9.45
N PHE A 85 -4.79 -6.01 9.98
CA PHE A 85 -3.40 -6.44 10.11
C PHE A 85 -2.79 -5.92 11.42
N ASP A 86 -1.67 -6.49 11.83
CA ASP A 86 -0.87 -6.07 12.99
C ASP A 86 0.63 -6.06 12.68
N ASP A 87 1.47 -5.82 13.71
CA ASP A 87 2.91 -5.67 13.56
C ASP A 87 3.60 -6.88 12.92
N ASP A 88 3.06 -8.08 13.15
CA ASP A 88 3.58 -9.32 12.59
C ASP A 88 3.36 -9.41 11.06
N ASP A 89 2.50 -8.55 10.50
CA ASP A 89 2.29 -8.43 9.06
C ASP A 89 3.26 -7.43 8.39
N LEU A 90 4.14 -6.76 9.12
CA LEU A 90 5.15 -5.89 8.50
C LEU A 90 6.16 -6.71 7.69
N TYR A 91 6.48 -6.23 6.49
CA TYR A 91 7.64 -6.75 5.78
C TYR A 91 8.93 -6.55 6.60
N PRO A 92 9.85 -7.54 6.64
CA PRO A 92 10.99 -7.51 7.57
C PRO A 92 11.93 -6.31 7.44
N ASP A 93 11.94 -5.68 6.27
CA ASP A 93 12.80 -4.55 5.95
C ASP A 93 12.17 -3.17 6.25
N VAL A 94 10.89 -3.10 6.65
CA VAL A 94 10.18 -1.84 6.88
C VAL A 94 10.84 -1.03 7.99
N ARG A 95 10.96 -1.60 9.19
CA ARG A 95 11.50 -0.87 10.34
C ARG A 95 12.95 -0.42 10.12
N PRO A 96 13.88 -1.27 9.63
CA PRO A 96 15.24 -0.82 9.33
C PRO A 96 15.31 0.23 8.22
N ALA A 97 14.48 0.14 7.17
CA ALA A 97 14.46 1.13 6.09
C ALA A 97 13.96 2.50 6.58
N LEU A 98 12.85 2.54 7.32
CA LEU A 98 12.31 3.78 7.89
C LEU A 98 13.33 4.43 8.84
N ALA A 99 13.98 3.65 9.70
CA ALA A 99 15.03 4.16 10.58
C ALA A 99 16.22 4.75 9.80
N ALA A 100 16.64 4.09 8.71
CA ALA A 100 17.73 4.59 7.86
C ALA A 100 17.36 5.88 7.13
N LEU A 101 16.13 5.98 6.59
CA LEU A 101 15.64 7.19 5.92
C LEU A 101 15.46 8.35 6.90
N SER A 102 14.91 8.09 8.09
CA SER A 102 14.79 9.08 9.16
C SER A 102 16.17 9.59 9.60
N GLY A 103 17.17 8.69 9.72
CA GLY A 103 18.56 9.05 10.01
C GLY A 103 19.22 9.95 8.96
N ARG A 104 18.66 10.02 7.75
CA ARG A 104 19.09 10.95 6.68
C ARG A 104 18.36 12.29 6.72
N GLY A 105 17.45 12.49 7.68
CA GLY A 105 16.66 13.71 7.83
C GLY A 105 15.52 13.83 6.82
N LEU A 106 15.10 12.72 6.20
CA LEU A 106 13.92 12.70 5.34
C LEU A 106 12.67 12.65 6.21
N ARG A 107 11.65 13.42 5.82
CA ARG A 107 10.32 13.30 6.42
C ARG A 107 9.63 12.05 5.89
N LEU A 108 9.06 11.23 6.77
CA LEU A 108 8.43 9.97 6.41
C LEU A 108 6.92 10.03 6.70
N VAL A 109 6.13 9.70 5.70
CA VAL A 109 4.67 9.76 5.77
C VAL A 109 4.07 8.44 5.29
N ILE A 110 3.04 7.96 5.97
CA ILE A 110 2.23 6.83 5.50
C ILE A 110 0.89 7.37 4.98
N ALA A 111 0.54 7.07 3.74
CA ALA A 111 -0.70 7.51 3.12
C ALA A 111 -1.23 6.50 2.09
N GLY A 112 -2.42 5.94 2.33
CA GLY A 112 -3.04 4.94 1.45
C GLY A 112 -4.57 4.85 1.54
N ASN A 113 -5.15 4.04 0.64
CA ASN A 113 -6.58 3.74 0.64
C ASN A 113 -6.85 2.65 1.68
N GLN A 114 -7.19 3.05 2.91
CA GLN A 114 -7.34 2.11 4.01
C GLN A 114 -8.58 2.45 4.86
N PRO A 115 -9.29 1.44 5.38
CA PRO A 115 -10.43 1.66 6.26
C PRO A 115 -9.97 2.27 7.61
N PRO A 116 -10.86 2.92 8.38
CA PRO A 116 -10.51 3.53 9.67
C PRO A 116 -9.79 2.59 10.65
N ARG A 117 -10.13 1.30 10.65
CA ARG A 117 -9.49 0.29 11.51
C ARG A 117 -7.98 0.12 11.25
N ALA A 118 -7.55 0.26 10.00
CA ALA A 118 -6.16 0.11 9.61
C ALA A 118 -5.29 1.26 10.16
N LEU A 119 -5.87 2.46 10.30
CA LEU A 119 -5.18 3.60 10.89
C LEU A 119 -4.82 3.36 12.36
N ALA A 120 -5.77 2.83 13.14
CA ALA A 120 -5.53 2.47 14.53
C ALA A 120 -4.42 1.42 14.67
N ALA A 121 -4.38 0.42 13.76
CA ALA A 121 -3.33 -0.58 13.72
C ALA A 121 -1.95 0.02 13.39
N LEU A 122 -1.88 0.88 12.36
CA LEU A 122 -0.65 1.56 11.97
C LEU A 122 -0.08 2.44 13.09
N HIS A 123 -0.93 3.17 13.83
CA HIS A 123 -0.49 3.91 15.01
C HIS A 123 -0.01 2.99 16.13
N ALA A 124 -0.67 1.85 16.35
CA ALA A 124 -0.26 0.90 17.38
C ALA A 124 1.10 0.24 17.11
N MET A 125 1.55 0.20 15.85
CA MET A 125 2.87 -0.32 15.48
C MET A 125 4.04 0.58 15.88
N ASP A 126 3.80 1.86 16.22
CA ASP A 126 4.86 2.81 16.59
C ASP A 126 6.02 2.83 15.56
N LEU A 127 5.66 2.96 14.28
CA LEU A 127 6.64 3.07 13.20
C LEU A 127 7.34 4.43 13.29
N PRO A 128 8.65 4.52 12.95
CA PRO A 128 9.41 5.77 13.01
C PRO A 128 9.08 6.67 11.81
N VAL A 129 7.84 7.16 11.77
CA VAL A 129 7.30 8.06 10.74
C VAL A 129 6.79 9.34 11.38
N ASP A 130 6.80 10.43 10.61
CA ASP A 130 6.37 11.74 11.10
C ASP A 130 4.85 11.90 11.08
N GLU A 131 4.16 11.19 10.19
CA GLU A 131 2.72 11.34 9.98
C GLU A 131 2.11 10.07 9.37
N ILE A 132 0.87 9.76 9.76
CA ILE A 132 0.07 8.68 9.20
C ILE A 132 -1.30 9.27 8.87
N ALA A 133 -1.73 9.12 7.62
CA ALA A 133 -3.08 9.50 7.20
C ALA A 133 -3.67 8.42 6.30
N ASN A 134 -4.99 8.31 6.26
CA ASN A 134 -5.67 7.46 5.29
C ASN A 134 -6.67 8.26 4.44
N SER A 135 -7.13 7.64 3.35
CA SER A 135 -8.14 8.24 2.47
C SER A 135 -9.43 8.64 3.20
N ALA A 136 -9.80 7.94 4.28
CA ALA A 136 -11.01 8.24 5.05
C ALA A 136 -10.91 9.58 5.80
N GLU A 137 -9.73 9.92 6.34
CA GLU A 137 -9.47 11.22 6.99
C GLU A 137 -9.29 12.34 5.96
N LEU A 138 -8.64 12.03 4.83
CA LEU A 138 -8.39 13.00 3.77
C LEU A 138 -9.65 13.32 2.94
N GLY A 139 -10.67 12.44 2.97
CA GLY A 139 -11.89 12.56 2.15
C GLY A 139 -11.65 12.36 0.65
N VAL A 140 -10.46 11.88 0.28
CA VAL A 140 -10.02 11.63 -1.10
C VAL A 140 -9.23 10.33 -1.13
N GLU A 141 -9.29 9.60 -2.23
CA GLU A 141 -8.63 8.31 -2.40
C GLU A 141 -7.83 8.25 -3.69
N LYS A 142 -6.80 7.41 -3.71
CA LYS A 142 -6.10 7.04 -4.94
C LYS A 142 -7.06 6.32 -5.90
N PRO A 143 -6.94 6.51 -7.22
CA PRO A 143 -5.88 7.25 -7.93
C PRO A 143 -6.21 8.74 -8.17
N SER A 144 -7.13 9.34 -7.42
CA SER A 144 -7.55 10.74 -7.65
C SER A 144 -6.37 11.72 -7.55
N PRO A 145 -6.19 12.66 -8.49
CA PRO A 145 -5.19 13.73 -8.35
C PRO A 145 -5.34 14.54 -7.06
N ALA A 146 -6.56 14.62 -6.51
CA ALA A 146 -6.82 15.29 -5.25
C ALA A 146 -6.15 14.60 -4.04
N PHE A 147 -5.98 13.27 -4.08
CA PHE A 147 -5.24 12.53 -3.07
C PHE A 147 -3.76 12.94 -3.07
N PHE A 148 -3.12 12.96 -4.23
CA PHE A 148 -1.70 13.34 -4.34
C PHE A 148 -1.48 14.82 -4.03
N ALA A 149 -2.44 15.69 -4.34
CA ALA A 149 -2.42 17.07 -3.87
C ALA A 149 -2.48 17.14 -2.33
N ALA A 150 -3.35 16.36 -1.68
CA ALA A 150 -3.42 16.30 -0.22
C ALA A 150 -2.12 15.77 0.42
N VAL A 151 -1.47 14.79 -0.23
CA VAL A 151 -0.17 14.25 0.20
C VAL A 151 0.92 15.32 0.25
N THR A 152 0.94 16.28 -0.68
CA THR A 152 1.90 17.41 -0.60
C THR A 152 1.70 18.27 0.64
N GLY A 153 0.45 18.51 1.03
CA GLY A 153 0.10 19.21 2.27
C GLY A 153 0.57 18.45 3.52
N LEU A 154 0.39 17.12 3.53
CA LEU A 154 0.79 16.24 4.62
C LEU A 154 2.33 16.15 4.78
N ALA A 155 3.03 16.06 3.65
CA ALA A 155 4.48 16.04 3.59
C ALA A 155 5.09 17.43 3.85
N GLY A 156 4.35 18.52 3.66
CA GLY A 156 4.83 19.88 3.92
C GLY A 156 5.94 20.34 2.96
N VAL A 157 6.11 19.66 1.82
CA VAL A 157 7.12 19.93 0.79
C VAL A 157 6.46 19.87 -0.60
N PRO A 158 7.05 20.53 -1.63
CA PRO A 158 6.49 20.49 -2.97
C PRO A 158 6.58 19.08 -3.58
N ALA A 159 5.71 18.78 -4.55
CA ALA A 159 5.58 17.44 -5.13
C ALA A 159 6.92 16.89 -5.68
N GLU A 160 7.72 17.73 -6.35
CA GLU A 160 9.02 17.34 -6.90
C GLU A 160 10.06 16.91 -5.84
N ALA A 161 9.83 17.24 -4.57
CA ALA A 161 10.66 16.84 -3.43
C ALA A 161 10.11 15.59 -2.70
N ILE A 162 9.06 14.95 -3.22
CA ILE A 162 8.44 13.76 -2.63
C ILE A 162 8.80 12.53 -3.45
N ALA A 163 9.28 11.49 -2.79
CA ALA A 163 9.28 10.14 -3.32
C ALA A 163 8.02 9.41 -2.85
N TYR A 164 7.20 8.89 -3.77
CA TYR A 164 6.02 8.09 -3.42
C TYR A 164 6.29 6.62 -3.73
N VAL A 165 6.19 5.75 -2.71
CA VAL A 165 6.48 4.32 -2.77
C VAL A 165 5.17 3.54 -2.71
N GLY A 166 4.92 2.69 -3.71
CA GLY A 166 3.76 1.80 -3.76
C GLY A 166 4.01 0.58 -4.64
N ASP A 167 3.13 -0.42 -4.60
CA ASP A 167 3.24 -1.65 -5.39
C ASP A 167 2.35 -1.62 -6.65
N ARG A 168 1.42 -0.67 -6.76
CA ARG A 168 0.47 -0.60 -7.87
C ARG A 168 0.79 0.52 -8.85
N THR A 169 1.13 0.14 -10.08
CA THR A 169 1.36 1.15 -11.13
C THR A 169 0.15 2.03 -11.44
N ASP A 170 -1.05 1.46 -11.46
CA ASP A 170 -2.31 2.15 -11.75
C ASP A 170 -2.78 3.06 -10.60
N ASN A 171 -2.50 2.68 -9.35
CA ASN A 171 -3.01 3.37 -8.17
C ASN A 171 -1.99 4.31 -7.52
N ASP A 172 -0.70 3.95 -7.54
CA ASP A 172 0.39 4.65 -6.86
C ASP A 172 1.34 5.36 -7.83
N VAL A 173 1.95 4.60 -8.74
CA VAL A 173 3.09 5.06 -9.54
C VAL A 173 2.69 6.12 -10.55
N LEU A 174 1.73 5.81 -11.44
CA LEU A 174 1.34 6.73 -12.51
C LEU A 174 0.69 8.00 -11.93
N PRO A 175 -0.25 7.89 -10.98
CA PRO A 175 -0.85 9.09 -10.38
C PRO A 175 0.15 9.95 -9.60
N ALA A 176 1.10 9.36 -8.87
CA ALA A 176 2.17 10.11 -8.22
C ALA A 176 3.07 10.83 -9.23
N ALA A 177 3.44 10.15 -10.31
CA ALA A 177 4.24 10.73 -11.38
C ALA A 177 3.51 11.87 -12.10
N ASP A 178 2.21 11.72 -12.35
CA ASP A 178 1.36 12.75 -12.95
C ASP A 178 1.20 13.97 -12.01
N ALA A 179 1.26 13.75 -10.70
CA ALA A 179 1.29 14.81 -9.69
C ALA A 179 2.67 15.47 -9.51
N GLY A 180 3.70 15.03 -10.25
CA GLY A 180 5.06 15.59 -10.20
C GLY A 180 5.96 15.02 -9.12
N MET A 181 5.53 13.96 -8.42
CA MET A 181 6.35 13.25 -7.44
C MET A 181 7.33 12.30 -8.13
N ARG A 182 8.37 11.86 -7.41
CA ARG A 182 9.25 10.77 -7.85
C ARG A 182 8.61 9.42 -7.51
N PRO A 183 8.10 8.67 -8.49
CA PRO A 183 7.44 7.40 -8.19
C PRO A 183 8.46 6.26 -8.01
N ILE A 184 8.20 5.41 -7.03
CA ILE A 184 8.98 4.21 -6.74
C ILE A 184 8.01 3.03 -6.71
N LEU A 185 8.26 2.07 -7.59
CA LEU A 185 7.51 0.81 -7.64
C LEU A 185 8.27 -0.23 -6.82
N ILE A 186 7.68 -0.69 -5.72
CA ILE A 186 8.23 -1.82 -4.99
C ILE A 186 7.64 -3.14 -5.52
N ARG A 187 8.50 -4.12 -5.77
CA ARG A 187 8.10 -5.43 -6.28
C ARG A 187 7.63 -6.35 -5.15
N ARG A 188 6.38 -6.16 -4.73
CA ARG A 188 5.71 -6.94 -3.68
C ARG A 188 4.31 -7.35 -4.10
N GLY A 189 3.78 -8.38 -3.45
CA GLY A 189 2.50 -8.97 -3.79
C GLY A 189 2.38 -9.39 -5.25
N PRO A 190 1.17 -9.77 -5.69
CA PRO A 190 0.92 -10.09 -7.09
C PRO A 190 0.96 -8.85 -7.98
N TRP A 191 0.48 -7.69 -7.51
CA TRP A 191 0.45 -6.46 -8.31
C TRP A 191 1.86 -5.91 -8.58
N GLY A 192 2.69 -5.69 -7.57
CA GLY A 192 4.04 -5.16 -7.76
C GLY A 192 4.89 -6.01 -8.71
N HIS A 193 4.82 -7.34 -8.63
CA HIS A 193 5.51 -8.22 -9.57
C HIS A 193 4.94 -8.15 -10.99
N LEU A 194 3.63 -8.19 -11.16
CA LEU A 194 3.00 -8.13 -12.49
C LEU A 194 3.18 -6.75 -13.14
N HIS A 195 2.96 -5.69 -12.39
CA HIS A 195 3.01 -4.31 -12.86
C HIS A 195 4.44 -3.91 -13.24
N ALA A 196 5.47 -4.40 -12.53
CA ALA A 196 6.86 -4.18 -12.89
C ALA A 196 7.26 -4.74 -14.27
N THR A 197 6.48 -5.66 -14.84
CA THR A 197 6.70 -6.18 -16.20
C THR A 197 6.04 -5.37 -17.29
N ARG A 198 5.20 -4.39 -16.93
CA ARG A 198 4.45 -3.58 -17.88
C ARG A 198 5.28 -2.38 -18.35
N PRO A 199 5.08 -1.87 -19.59
CA PRO A 199 5.81 -0.71 -20.10
C PRO A 199 5.69 0.54 -19.21
N GLU A 200 4.55 0.72 -18.55
CA GLU A 200 4.24 1.83 -17.66
C GLU A 200 5.18 1.92 -16.46
N ALA A 201 5.74 0.79 -16.00
CA ALA A 201 6.70 0.74 -14.90
C ALA A 201 8.00 1.51 -15.21
N ALA A 202 8.31 1.78 -16.49
CA ALA A 202 9.45 2.60 -16.89
C ALA A 202 9.37 4.05 -16.38
N ARG A 203 8.20 4.51 -15.89
CA ARG A 203 8.03 5.81 -15.23
C ARG A 203 8.52 5.81 -13.78
N ALA A 204 8.83 4.65 -13.20
CA ALA A 204 9.26 4.49 -11.82
C ALA A 204 10.70 4.01 -11.69
N THR A 205 11.30 4.33 -10.54
CA THR A 205 12.42 3.51 -10.06
C THR A 205 11.84 2.23 -9.45
N ILE A 206 12.32 1.08 -9.90
CA ILE A 206 11.84 -0.22 -9.41
C ILE A 206 12.81 -0.73 -8.34
N VAL A 207 12.28 -1.16 -7.19
CA VAL A 207 13.05 -1.74 -6.09
C VAL A 207 12.45 -3.08 -5.64
N ASP A 208 13.26 -3.93 -5.05
CA ASP A 208 12.85 -5.20 -4.43
C ASP A 208 12.74 -5.09 -2.91
N SER A 209 13.42 -4.10 -2.32
CA SER A 209 13.43 -3.87 -0.88
C SER A 209 13.41 -2.39 -0.53
N LEU A 210 12.77 -2.05 0.58
CA LEU A 210 12.84 -0.69 1.13
C LEU A 210 14.26 -0.31 1.60
N LEU A 211 15.15 -1.30 1.81
CA LEU A 211 16.57 -1.06 2.14
C LEU A 211 17.36 -0.44 0.98
N GLU A 212 16.82 -0.45 -0.24
CA GLU A 212 17.45 0.20 -1.38
C GLU A 212 17.23 1.72 -1.37
N LEU A 213 16.15 2.18 -0.73
CA LEU A 213 15.75 3.60 -0.71
C LEU A 213 16.85 4.54 -0.18
N PRO A 214 17.57 4.23 0.92
CA PRO A 214 18.66 5.07 1.39
C PRO A 214 19.81 5.23 0.37
N GLY A 215 19.97 4.32 -0.59
CA GLY A 215 20.99 4.41 -1.63
C GLY A 215 20.58 5.21 -2.87
N ILE A 216 19.27 5.43 -3.08
CA ILE A 216 18.72 6.06 -4.30
C ILE A 216 18.00 7.39 -4.05
N LEU A 217 17.74 7.74 -2.78
CA LEU A 217 17.13 9.01 -2.37
C LEU A 217 18.17 10.02 -1.90
#